data_AF-A0A379T0X2-F1
#
_entry.id   AF-A0A379T0X2-F1
#
_cell.length_a   1.000
_cell.length_b   1.000
_cell.length_c   1.000
_cell.angle_alpha   90.00
_cell.angle_beta   90.00
_cell.angle_gamma   90.00
#
_symmetry.space_group_name_H-M   'P 1'
#
loop_
_entity.id
_entity.type
_entity.pdbx_description
1 polymer ?
#
loop_
_entity_poly.entity_id
_entity_poly.type
_entity_poly.pdbx_seq_one_letter_code
_entity_poly.pdbx_strand_id
1 'polypeptide(L)'
;MYYHALKLSRLAMLALASVAVSGAAIAADSVPTSQIGPTAEAYIVSHPDKVGEVVATYLAEHPEFLVAASETLHQRQQIAQQQAYVQLALQYRAELLSSNSPSVGPADAKAAVVMFFDYQCSWCSKMAPVVENLIKANPDTRFIFKEFPIFSSRWPVSGLAARVGEQVWLTQGERNTWPGIMRFMPRGRLKVR
;
A
#
# COMPACT_ATOMS: atom_id res chain seq x y z
N MET A 1 -8.72 23.37 -69.92
CA MET A 1 -8.50 24.79 -69.61
C MET A 1 -7.10 24.90 -69.02
N TYR A 2 -6.02 24.85 -69.82
CA TYR A 2 -5.46 25.92 -70.67
C TYR A 2 -5.21 27.21 -69.89
N TYR A 3 -3.94 27.44 -69.52
CA TYR A 3 -3.20 28.71 -69.65
C TYR A 3 -1.70 28.35 -69.54
N HIS A 4 -1.08 27.95 -70.65
CA HIS A 4 -0.20 28.77 -71.49
C HIS A 4 1.02 29.40 -70.79
N ALA A 5 2.16 28.78 -71.11
CA ALA A 5 3.50 29.31 -71.00
C ALA A 5 3.66 30.70 -71.64
N LEU A 6 4.42 31.58 -71.00
CA LEU A 6 5.05 32.73 -71.65
C LEU A 6 6.56 32.49 -71.76
N LYS A 7 7.03 32.58 -73.01
CA LYS A 7 8.42 32.40 -73.44
C LYS A 7 9.28 33.63 -73.11
N LEU A 8 10.52 33.30 -72.79
CA LEU A 8 11.80 34.02 -72.93
C LEU A 8 11.82 35.36 -73.68
N SER A 9 12.64 36.28 -73.16
CA SER A 9 13.54 37.08 -74.01
C SER A 9 14.66 37.78 -73.22
N ARG A 10 15.88 37.61 -73.75
CA ARG A 10 17.13 38.40 -73.62
C ARG A 10 18.16 38.00 -72.55
N LEU A 11 19.22 37.38 -73.09
CA LEU A 11 20.59 37.38 -72.56
C LEU A 11 21.06 38.81 -72.26
N ALA A 12 21.75 38.97 -71.12
CA ALA A 12 22.89 39.88 -70.99
C ALA A 12 23.85 39.32 -69.93
N MET A 13 25.09 39.08 -70.35
CA MET A 13 26.24 38.65 -69.55
C MET A 13 26.72 39.74 -68.57
N LEU A 14 27.52 39.28 -67.59
CA LEU A 14 28.58 39.98 -66.85
C LEU A 14 28.18 40.92 -65.70
N ALA A 15 28.41 40.50 -64.45
CA ALA A 15 29.67 40.79 -63.72
C ALA A 15 29.54 40.31 -62.25
N LEU A 16 30.53 39.52 -61.80
CA LEU A 16 30.72 39.21 -60.38
C LEU A 16 31.14 40.47 -59.63
N ALA A 17 30.35 40.88 -58.63
CA ALA A 17 30.81 41.73 -57.55
C ALA A 17 30.50 41.02 -56.23
N SER A 18 31.43 40.18 -55.78
CA SER A 18 31.41 39.60 -54.44
C SER A 18 31.72 40.70 -53.42
N VAL A 19 30.68 41.23 -52.78
CA VAL A 19 30.83 42.01 -51.54
C VAL A 19 31.08 41.02 -50.42
N ALA A 20 32.32 40.97 -49.92
CA ALA A 20 32.63 40.27 -48.69
C ALA A 20 32.00 41.03 -47.51
N VAL A 21 30.81 40.59 -47.08
CA VAL A 21 30.28 40.99 -45.76
C VAL A 21 31.02 40.16 -44.73
N SER A 22 31.93 40.78 -43.98
CA SER A 22 32.56 40.20 -42.80
C SER A 22 31.50 39.96 -41.72
N GLY A 23 30.85 38.80 -41.75
CA GLY A 23 30.09 38.29 -40.62
C GLY A 23 31.04 37.73 -39.58
N ALA A 24 31.12 38.35 -38.40
CA ALA A 24 31.74 37.72 -37.25
C ALA A 24 30.93 36.45 -36.90
N ALA A 25 31.50 35.28 -37.21
CA ALA A 25 30.95 34.02 -36.75
C ALA A 25 31.07 33.97 -35.23
N ILE A 26 29.94 34.01 -34.52
CA ILE A 26 29.90 33.56 -33.14
C ILE A 26 30.18 32.05 -33.21
N ALA A 27 31.36 31.64 -32.76
CA ALA A 27 31.67 30.24 -32.55
C ALA A 27 30.67 29.70 -31.51
N ALA A 28 29.74 28.87 -31.95
CA ALA A 28 29.00 28.01 -31.05
C ALA A 28 30.01 26.97 -30.53
N ASP A 29 30.45 27.12 -29.28
CA ASP A 29 31.26 26.11 -28.61
C ASP A 29 30.46 24.80 -28.55
N SER A 30 30.74 23.90 -29.49
CA SER A 30 30.14 22.56 -29.53
C SER A 30 30.83 21.70 -28.49
N VAL A 31 30.33 21.69 -27.26
CA VAL A 31 30.76 20.75 -26.22
C VAL A 31 30.52 19.33 -26.74
N PRO A 32 31.54 18.45 -26.80
CA PRO A 32 31.37 17.07 -27.26
C PRO A 32 30.35 16.33 -26.38
N THR A 33 29.40 15.64 -27.00
CA THR A 33 28.29 14.92 -26.32
C THR A 33 28.76 13.96 -25.22
N SER A 34 29.99 13.43 -25.33
CA SER A 34 30.62 12.55 -24.33
C SER A 34 31.00 13.24 -23.00
N GLN A 35 31.05 14.57 -22.96
CA GLN A 35 31.37 15.35 -21.76
C GLN A 35 30.15 15.96 -21.08
N ILE A 36 28.96 15.88 -21.69
CA ILE A 36 27.74 16.48 -21.15
C ILE A 36 27.40 15.92 -19.76
N GLY A 37 27.56 14.61 -19.55
CA GLY A 37 27.35 13.97 -18.25
C GLY A 37 28.25 14.56 -17.15
N PRO A 38 29.59 14.42 -17.25
CA PRO A 38 30.51 14.95 -16.26
C PRO A 38 30.42 16.47 -16.04
N THR A 39 30.19 17.25 -17.10
CA THR A 39 30.05 18.71 -16.99
C THR A 39 28.73 19.13 -16.34
N ALA A 40 27.61 18.47 -16.65
CA ALA A 40 26.34 18.73 -15.98
C ALA A 40 26.41 18.33 -14.49
N GLU A 41 27.07 17.21 -14.19
CA GLU A 41 27.25 16.73 -12.81
C GLU A 41 28.13 17.69 -12.00
N ALA A 42 29.23 18.20 -12.56
CA ALA A 42 30.05 19.23 -11.94
C ALA A 42 29.29 20.56 -11.73
N TYR A 43 28.41 20.94 -12.66
CA TYR A 43 27.56 22.13 -12.52
C TYR A 43 26.52 21.98 -11.41
N ILE A 44 25.84 20.84 -11.33
CA ILE A 44 24.86 20.52 -10.28
C ILE A 44 25.51 20.55 -8.90
N VAL A 45 26.69 19.93 -8.76
CA VAL A 45 27.44 19.89 -7.49
C VAL A 45 27.90 21.29 -7.06
N SER A 46 28.32 22.12 -8.01
CA SER A 46 28.79 23.49 -7.71
C SER A 46 27.66 24.51 -7.51
N HIS A 47 26.41 24.18 -7.86
CA HIS A 47 25.27 25.09 -7.77
C HIS A 47 24.01 24.42 -7.16
N PRO A 48 24.08 23.90 -5.92
CA PRO A 48 22.97 23.18 -5.30
C PRO A 48 21.69 24.02 -5.17
N ASP A 49 21.81 25.32 -4.89
CA ASP A 49 20.65 26.21 -4.72
C ASP A 49 19.85 26.38 -6.02
N LYS A 50 20.53 26.55 -7.16
CA LYS A 50 19.89 26.68 -8.48
C LYS A 50 19.15 25.40 -8.88
N VAL A 51 19.71 24.24 -8.53
CA VAL A 51 19.05 22.95 -8.77
C VAL A 51 17.82 22.80 -7.87
N GLY A 52 17.92 23.17 -6.59
CA GLY A 52 16.79 23.19 -5.67
C GLY A 52 15.64 24.06 -6.16
N GLU A 53 15.94 25.27 -6.65
CA GLU A 53 14.94 26.19 -7.22
C GLU A 53 14.24 25.60 -8.46
N VAL A 54 15.00 25.02 -9.39
CA VAL A 54 14.45 24.38 -10.59
C VAL A 54 13.56 23.19 -10.22
N VAL A 55 14.01 22.31 -9.31
CA VAL A 55 13.23 21.15 -8.86
C VAL A 55 11.98 21.59 -8.11
N ALA A 56 12.07 22.59 -7.24
CA ALA A 56 10.92 23.11 -6.50
C ALA A 56 9.88 23.72 -7.45
N THR A 57 10.33 24.51 -8.43
CA THR A 57 9.45 25.09 -9.47
C THR A 57 8.78 23.99 -10.28
N TYR A 58 9.55 23.00 -10.75
CA TYR A 58 9.02 21.88 -11.52
C TYR A 58 8.00 21.06 -10.72
N LEU A 59 8.27 20.73 -9.46
CA LEU A 59 7.32 20.00 -8.61
C LEU A 59 6.06 20.82 -8.30
N ALA A 60 6.16 22.16 -8.24
CA ALA A 60 5.01 23.04 -8.06
C ALA A 60 4.14 23.11 -9.32
N GLU A 61 4.75 23.08 -10.51
CA GLU A 61 4.06 23.02 -11.81
C GLU A 61 3.50 21.61 -12.10
N HIS A 62 4.09 20.57 -11.49
CA HIS A 62 3.76 19.16 -11.68
C HIS A 62 3.46 18.42 -10.35
N PRO A 63 2.37 18.77 -9.65
CA PRO A 63 2.05 18.21 -8.33
C PRO A 63 1.76 16.70 -8.33
N GLU A 64 1.49 16.09 -9.49
CA GLU A 64 1.30 14.64 -9.64
C GLU A 64 2.49 13.82 -9.16
N PHE A 65 3.71 14.36 -9.25
CA PHE A 65 4.92 13.69 -8.75
C PHE A 65 4.93 13.61 -7.22
N LEU A 66 4.38 14.60 -6.53
CA LEU A 66 4.28 14.59 -5.06
C LEU A 66 3.25 13.56 -4.59
N VAL A 67 2.12 13.44 -5.31
CA VAL A 67 1.11 12.42 -5.06
C VAL A 67 1.70 11.03 -5.28
N ALA A 68 2.33 10.78 -6.43
CA ALA A 68 2.97 9.50 -6.75
C ALA A 68 4.07 9.13 -5.74
N ALA A 69 4.86 10.10 -5.28
CA ALA A 69 5.85 9.89 -4.22
C ALA A 69 5.20 9.50 -2.88
N SER A 70 4.12 10.18 -2.49
CA SER A 70 3.35 9.88 -1.28
C SER A 70 2.74 8.48 -1.32
N GLU A 71 2.09 8.11 -2.43
CA GLU A 71 1.52 6.79 -2.64
C GLU A 71 2.58 5.69 -2.60
N THR A 72 3.72 5.90 -3.27
CA THR A 72 4.85 4.96 -3.26
C THR A 72 5.38 4.76 -1.84
N LEU A 73 5.55 5.85 -1.08
CA LEU A 73 5.97 5.78 0.32
C LEU A 73 4.95 5.00 1.15
N HIS A 74 3.66 5.30 0.99
CA HIS A 74 2.59 4.64 1.72
C HIS A 74 2.54 3.13 1.44
N GLN A 75 2.63 2.73 0.17
CA GLN A 75 2.68 1.33 -0.22
C GLN A 75 3.90 0.62 0.38
N ARG A 76 5.09 1.23 0.33
CA ARG A 76 6.30 0.67 0.95
C ARG A 76 6.15 0.51 2.46
N GLN A 77 5.55 1.50 3.12
CA GLN A 77 5.27 1.44 4.55
C GLN A 77 4.27 0.33 4.89
N GLN A 78 3.19 0.18 4.11
CA GLN A 78 2.21 -0.88 4.29
C GLN A 78 2.86 -2.27 4.14
N ILE A 79 3.69 -2.47 3.12
CA ILE A 79 4.41 -3.74 2.91
C ILE A 79 5.37 -4.01 4.07
N ALA A 80 6.15 -3.02 4.49
CA ALA A 80 7.07 -3.15 5.63
C ALA A 80 6.31 -3.46 6.93
N GLN A 81 5.16 -2.81 7.17
CA GLN A 81 4.28 -3.10 8.31
C GLN A 81 3.73 -4.52 8.26
N GLN A 82 3.26 -4.99 7.10
CA GLN A 82 2.77 -6.35 6.94
C GLN A 82 3.87 -7.38 7.19
N GLN A 83 5.07 -7.15 6.68
CA GLN A 83 6.23 -7.99 6.96
C GLN A 83 6.56 -8.02 8.46
N ALA A 84 6.53 -6.88 9.14
CA ALA A 84 6.73 -6.81 10.57
C ALA A 84 5.67 -7.63 11.35
N TYR A 85 4.40 -7.58 10.95
CA TYR A 85 3.35 -8.40 11.56
C TYR A 85 3.55 -9.90 11.31
N VAL A 86 4.01 -10.30 10.13
CA VAL A 86 4.35 -11.70 9.86
C VAL A 86 5.50 -12.16 10.75
N GLN A 87 6.55 -11.35 10.90
CA GLN A 87 7.67 -11.69 11.79
C GLN A 87 7.23 -11.82 13.24
N LEU A 88 6.35 -10.93 13.70
CA LEU A 88 5.76 -11.00 15.04
C LEU A 88 4.92 -12.27 15.22
N ALA A 89 4.09 -12.63 14.24
CA ALA A 89 3.30 -13.86 14.29
C ALA A 89 4.19 -15.12 14.31
N LEU A 90 5.31 -15.12 13.59
CA LEU A 90 6.29 -16.22 13.64
C LEU A 90 6.99 -16.29 15.00
N GLN A 91 7.38 -15.13 15.57
CA GLN A 91 7.98 -15.04 16.89
C GLN A 91 7.06 -15.61 17.98
N TYR A 92 5.76 -15.31 17.93
CA TYR A 92 4.76 -15.75 18.91
C TYR A 92 3.98 -16.99 18.47
N ARG A 93 4.46 -17.73 17.48
CA ARG A 93 3.73 -18.86 16.87
C ARG A 93 3.27 -19.90 17.89
N ALA A 94 4.13 -20.27 18.84
CA ALA A 94 3.80 -21.26 19.86
C ALA A 94 2.61 -20.82 20.73
N GLU A 95 2.61 -19.54 21.15
CA GLU A 95 1.53 -18.95 21.95
C GLU A 95 0.22 -18.87 21.14
N LEU A 96 0.34 -18.43 19.88
CA LEU A 96 -0.78 -18.29 18.96
C LEU A 96 -1.46 -19.64 18.67
N LEU A 97 -0.68 -20.71 18.53
CA LEU A 97 -1.15 -22.07 18.22
C LEU A 97 -1.32 -22.96 19.45
N SER A 98 -1.21 -22.40 20.65
CA SER A 98 -1.32 -23.15 21.91
C SER A 98 -2.63 -23.95 21.97
N SER A 99 -2.52 -25.21 22.43
CA SER A 99 -3.67 -26.09 22.68
C SER A 99 -4.55 -25.64 23.84
N ASN A 100 -4.10 -24.66 24.63
CA ASN A 100 -4.82 -24.15 25.80
C ASN A 100 -5.83 -23.04 25.44
N SER A 101 -6.14 -22.86 24.16
CA SER A 101 -7.11 -21.87 23.71
C SER A 101 -8.30 -22.54 23.06
N PRO A 102 -9.51 -21.97 23.22
CA PRO A 102 -10.70 -22.48 22.56
C PRO A 102 -10.47 -22.61 21.05
N SER A 103 -10.71 -23.79 20.51
CA SER A 103 -10.59 -24.05 19.07
C SER A 103 -11.71 -24.92 18.53
N VAL A 104 -11.87 -24.89 17.21
CA VAL A 104 -12.68 -25.82 16.41
C VAL A 104 -11.89 -26.31 15.21
N GLY A 105 -12.17 -27.52 14.74
CA GLY A 105 -11.46 -28.17 13.62
C GLY A 105 -10.30 -29.07 14.07
N PRO A 106 -9.65 -29.76 13.12
CA PRO A 106 -8.66 -30.80 13.44
C PRO A 106 -7.43 -30.25 14.18
N ALA A 107 -6.97 -30.98 15.20
CA ALA A 107 -5.79 -30.56 15.98
C ALA A 107 -4.50 -30.56 15.14
N ASP A 108 -4.43 -31.42 14.12
CA ASP A 108 -3.33 -31.64 13.16
C ASP A 108 -3.54 -30.94 11.82
N ALA A 109 -4.47 -29.99 11.74
CA ALA A 109 -4.71 -29.20 10.52
C ALA A 109 -3.43 -28.54 10.00
N LYS A 110 -3.26 -28.56 8.68
CA LYS A 110 -2.10 -27.93 8.00
C LYS A 110 -2.17 -26.40 8.01
N ALA A 111 -3.38 -25.85 8.17
CA ALA A 111 -3.64 -24.42 8.24
C ALA A 111 -4.40 -24.10 9.53
N ALA A 112 -4.10 -22.94 10.12
CA ALA A 112 -4.82 -22.43 11.26
C ALA A 112 -5.17 -20.96 11.09
N VAL A 113 -6.35 -20.56 11.56
CA VAL A 113 -6.81 -19.19 11.65
C VAL A 113 -6.93 -18.82 13.11
N VAL A 114 -6.19 -17.81 13.56
CA VAL A 114 -6.25 -17.30 14.93
C VAL A 114 -7.07 -16.01 14.95
N MET A 115 -8.21 -16.02 15.63
CA MET A 115 -9.09 -14.87 15.75
C MET A 115 -9.02 -14.29 17.16
N PHE A 116 -8.55 -13.04 17.26
CA PHE A 116 -8.68 -12.22 18.47
C PHE A 116 -10.03 -11.52 18.45
N PHE A 117 -10.78 -11.57 19.56
CA PHE A 117 -12.10 -10.95 19.63
C PHE A 117 -12.47 -10.50 21.04
N ASP A 118 -13.47 -9.63 21.13
CA ASP A 118 -14.05 -9.12 22.37
C ASP A 118 -15.58 -9.15 22.24
N TYR A 119 -16.29 -9.57 23.29
CA TYR A 119 -17.75 -9.62 23.30
C TYR A 119 -18.44 -8.24 23.21
N GLN A 120 -17.75 -7.16 23.56
CA GLN A 120 -18.26 -5.78 23.44
C GLN A 120 -17.86 -5.08 22.14
N CYS A 121 -17.10 -5.75 21.27
CA CYS A 121 -16.72 -5.25 19.96
C CYS A 121 -17.89 -5.41 18.96
N SER A 122 -18.47 -4.29 18.52
CA SER A 122 -19.60 -4.27 17.59
C SER A 122 -19.27 -4.88 16.22
N TRP A 123 -18.05 -4.68 15.73
CA TRP A 123 -17.58 -5.31 14.50
C TRP A 123 -17.38 -6.82 14.64
N CYS A 124 -16.89 -7.28 15.79
CA CYS A 124 -16.70 -8.69 16.08
C CYS A 124 -18.06 -9.42 16.07
N SER A 125 -19.08 -8.83 16.68
CA SER A 125 -20.47 -9.32 16.60
C SER A 125 -20.99 -9.36 15.15
N LYS A 126 -20.77 -8.31 14.35
CA LYS A 126 -21.17 -8.26 12.93
C LYS A 126 -20.45 -9.31 12.07
N MET A 127 -19.19 -9.62 12.38
CA MET A 127 -18.39 -10.59 11.66
C MET A 127 -18.70 -12.04 12.04
N ALA A 128 -19.36 -12.27 13.18
CA ALA A 128 -19.60 -13.61 13.69
C ALA A 128 -20.30 -14.55 12.67
N PRO A 129 -21.35 -14.13 11.93
CA PRO A 129 -21.94 -14.98 10.89
C PRO A 129 -20.98 -15.31 9.73
N VAL A 130 -20.07 -14.39 9.39
CA VAL A 130 -19.05 -14.61 8.35
C VAL A 130 -18.04 -15.65 8.82
N VAL A 131 -17.59 -15.55 10.07
CA VAL A 131 -16.67 -16.52 10.68
C VAL A 131 -17.33 -17.90 10.80
N GLU A 132 -18.60 -17.95 11.18
CA GLU A 132 -19.37 -19.21 11.22
C GLU A 132 -19.42 -19.90 9.84
N ASN A 133 -19.67 -19.13 8.78
CA ASN A 133 -19.67 -19.66 7.42
C ASN A 133 -18.26 -20.09 6.98
N LEU A 134 -17.22 -19.35 7.38
CA LEU A 134 -15.83 -19.69 7.07
C LEU A 134 -15.42 -21.01 7.74
N ILE A 135 -15.80 -21.23 9.00
CA ILE A 135 -15.57 -22.49 9.73
C ILE A 135 -16.25 -23.64 9.00
N LYS A 136 -17.52 -23.48 8.61
CA LYS A 136 -18.28 -24.51 7.89
C LYS A 136 -17.69 -24.84 6.52
N ALA A 137 -17.16 -23.83 5.82
CA ALA A 137 -16.59 -23.99 4.48
C ALA A 137 -15.20 -24.62 4.47
N ASN A 138 -14.46 -24.61 5.59
CA ASN A 138 -13.07 -25.07 5.67
C ASN A 138 -12.89 -26.11 6.79
N PRO A 139 -13.42 -27.33 6.63
CA PRO A 139 -13.40 -28.36 7.67
C PRO A 139 -11.99 -28.91 7.97
N ASP A 140 -11.02 -28.68 7.09
CA ASP A 140 -9.62 -29.08 7.20
C ASP A 140 -8.73 -28.01 7.87
N THR A 141 -9.32 -26.88 8.27
CA THR A 141 -8.64 -25.75 8.92
C THR A 141 -8.94 -25.71 10.41
N ARG A 142 -7.93 -25.43 11.23
CA ARG A 142 -8.09 -25.22 12.67
C ARG A 142 -8.37 -23.76 12.97
N PHE A 143 -9.50 -23.45 13.57
CA PHE A 143 -9.82 -22.09 14.02
C PHE A 143 -9.57 -21.98 15.52
N ILE A 144 -8.74 -21.03 15.93
CA ILE A 144 -8.32 -20.81 17.32
C ILE A 144 -8.83 -19.42 17.74
N PHE A 145 -9.53 -19.37 18.86
CA PHE A 145 -10.14 -18.16 19.37
C PHE A 145 -9.35 -17.64 20.56
N LYS A 146 -8.90 -16.39 20.46
CA LYS A 146 -8.15 -15.68 21.51
C LYS A 146 -9.05 -14.60 22.09
N GLU A 147 -9.50 -14.84 23.32
CA GLU A 147 -10.23 -13.85 24.10
C GLU A 147 -9.33 -12.63 24.32
N PHE A 148 -9.75 -11.46 23.84
CA PHE A 148 -8.99 -10.21 23.96
C PHE A 148 -9.89 -9.09 24.46
N PRO A 149 -10.27 -9.11 25.76
CA PRO A 149 -11.29 -8.23 26.33
C PRO A 149 -10.76 -6.80 26.58
N ILE A 150 -10.33 -6.10 25.52
CA ILE A 150 -9.82 -4.72 25.54
C ILE A 150 -10.82 -3.72 26.11
N PHE A 151 -12.11 -4.07 26.07
CA PHE A 151 -13.20 -3.26 26.57
C PHE A 151 -13.54 -3.51 28.04
N SER A 152 -12.86 -4.44 28.71
CA SER A 152 -13.14 -4.84 30.10
C SER A 152 -13.02 -3.71 31.13
N SER A 153 -12.14 -2.73 30.90
CA SER A 153 -11.97 -1.57 31.78
C SER A 153 -13.22 -0.68 31.83
N ARG A 154 -13.89 -0.51 30.69
CA ARG A 154 -15.13 0.26 30.56
C ARG A 154 -16.38 -0.59 30.80
N TRP A 155 -16.33 -1.84 30.36
CA TRP A 155 -17.45 -2.79 30.41
C TRP A 155 -16.97 -4.11 31.02
N PRO A 156 -17.02 -4.27 32.36
CA PRO A 156 -16.52 -5.47 33.05
C PRO A 156 -17.12 -6.79 32.55
N VAL A 157 -18.34 -6.73 31.98
CA VAL A 157 -19.01 -7.87 31.36
C VAL A 157 -18.22 -8.47 30.18
N SER A 158 -17.39 -7.69 29.47
CA SER A 158 -16.48 -8.21 28.43
C SER A 158 -15.49 -9.22 29.03
N GLY A 159 -14.80 -8.83 30.10
CA GLY A 159 -13.86 -9.71 30.80
C GLY A 159 -14.54 -10.91 31.47
N LEU A 160 -15.77 -10.74 31.97
CA LEU A 160 -16.56 -11.86 32.50
C LEU A 160 -16.92 -12.86 31.39
N ALA A 161 -17.42 -12.37 30.25
CA ALA A 161 -17.78 -13.21 29.11
C ALA A 161 -16.57 -13.99 28.57
N ALA A 162 -15.39 -13.35 28.49
CA ALA A 162 -14.13 -14.00 28.14
C ALA A 162 -13.81 -15.22 29.03
N ARG A 163 -13.81 -15.02 30.35
CA ARG A 163 -13.55 -16.12 31.30
C ARG A 163 -14.59 -17.24 31.21
N VAL A 164 -15.87 -16.88 31.04
CA VAL A 164 -16.94 -17.87 30.92
C VAL A 164 -16.83 -18.64 29.61
N GLY A 165 -16.51 -17.98 28.49
CA GLY A 165 -16.28 -18.63 27.20
C GLY A 165 -15.14 -19.66 27.27
N GLU A 166 -14.02 -19.28 27.86
CA GLU A 166 -12.89 -20.19 28.10
C GLU A 166 -13.26 -21.38 28.99
N GLN A 167 -13.99 -21.14 30.09
CA GLN A 167 -14.44 -22.20 30.99
C GLN A 167 -15.42 -23.18 30.32
N VAL A 168 -16.33 -22.68 29.47
CA VAL A 168 -17.25 -23.53 28.70
C VAL A 168 -16.46 -24.46 27.77
N TRP A 169 -15.43 -23.95 27.11
CA TRP A 169 -14.57 -24.79 26.27
C TRP A 169 -13.83 -25.85 27.09
N LEU A 170 -13.20 -25.46 28.21
CA LEU A 170 -12.48 -26.39 29.09
C LEU A 170 -13.36 -27.53 29.62
N THR A 171 -14.64 -27.25 29.88
CA THR A 171 -15.58 -28.21 30.48
C THR A 171 -16.40 -29.01 29.48
N GLN A 172 -16.69 -28.46 28.30
CA GLN A 172 -17.61 -29.04 27.32
C GLN A 172 -16.95 -29.37 25.98
N GLY A 173 -15.65 -29.11 25.83
CA GLY A 173 -14.85 -29.42 24.66
C GLY A 173 -15.15 -28.56 23.42
N GLU A 174 -14.46 -28.91 22.33
CA GLU A 174 -14.45 -28.13 21.07
C GLU A 174 -15.82 -27.96 20.40
N ARG A 175 -16.72 -28.95 20.52
CA ARG A 175 -18.06 -28.91 19.90
C ARG A 175 -18.88 -27.73 20.40
N ASN A 176 -18.60 -27.27 21.62
CA ASN A 176 -19.31 -26.18 22.27
C ASN A 176 -18.54 -24.86 22.25
N THR A 177 -17.33 -24.81 21.68
CA THR A 177 -16.52 -23.58 21.56
C THR A 177 -17.29 -22.49 20.81
N TRP A 178 -17.62 -22.74 19.53
CA TRP A 178 -18.25 -21.72 18.69
C TRP A 178 -19.67 -21.36 19.15
N PRO A 179 -20.57 -22.32 19.45
CA PRO A 179 -21.87 -22.01 20.03
C PRO A 179 -21.78 -21.24 21.36
N GLY A 180 -20.76 -21.54 22.19
CA GLY A 180 -20.47 -20.84 23.44
C GLY A 180 -20.12 -19.37 23.22
N ILE A 181 -19.18 -19.08 22.32
CA ILE A 181 -18.81 -17.71 21.92
C ILE A 181 -20.05 -16.96 21.39
N MET A 182 -20.82 -17.59 20.49
CA MET A 182 -22.02 -17.00 19.88
C MET A 182 -23.14 -16.71 20.88
N ARG A 183 -23.16 -17.37 22.04
CA ARG A 183 -24.15 -17.12 23.09
C ARG A 183 -23.93 -15.77 23.78
N PHE A 184 -22.68 -15.37 23.95
CA PHE A 184 -22.32 -14.13 24.63
C PHE A 184 -22.13 -12.96 23.66
N MET A 185 -21.89 -13.22 22.37
CA MET A 185 -21.87 -12.17 21.36
C MET A 185 -23.24 -11.52 21.21
N PRO A 186 -23.33 -10.17 21.28
CA PRO A 186 -24.59 -9.46 21.08
C PRO A 186 -25.16 -9.79 19.70
N ARG A 187 -26.32 -10.44 19.62
CA ARG A 187 -27.02 -10.65 18.35
C ARG A 187 -27.74 -9.36 17.96
N GLY A 188 -27.06 -8.47 17.24
CA GLY A 188 -27.67 -7.44 16.38
C GLY A 188 -28.79 -6.55 16.94
N ARG A 189 -29.09 -6.54 18.24
CA ARG A 189 -30.04 -5.61 18.88
C ARG A 189 -29.32 -4.40 19.42
N LEU A 190 -28.48 -3.78 18.59
CA LEU A 190 -28.17 -2.36 18.72
C LEU A 190 -29.39 -1.59 18.18
N LYS A 191 -30.47 -1.51 18.98
CA LYS A 191 -31.33 -0.33 18.91
C LYS A 191 -30.50 0.79 19.54
N VAL A 192 -29.74 1.47 18.70
CA VAL A 192 -29.23 2.81 19.01
C VAL A 192 -30.48 3.63 19.33
N ARG A 193 -30.65 4.00 20.61
CA ARG A 193 -31.56 5.09 20.98
C ARG A 193 -30.81 6.39 20.78
#